data_AF-A0ABD6JKU2-F1
#
_entry.id   AF-A0ABD6JKU2-F1
#
_cell.length_a   1.000
_cell.length_b   1.000
_cell.length_c   1.000
_cell.angle_alpha   90.00
_cell.angle_beta   90.00
_cell.angle_gamma   90.00
#
_symmetry.space_group_name_H-M   'P 1'
#
loop_
_entity.id
_entity.type
_entity.pdbx_description
1 polymer ?
#
loop_
_entity_poly.entity_id
_entity_poly.type
_entity_poly.pdbx_seq_one_letter_code
_entity_poly.pdbx_strand_id
1 'polypeptide(L)'
;VDGYNVTNNHTPATVKVSGTKTWKDNNNQDGIRPSSITVNLLANGQQVASKKVSASDNWQYSFDNLAAYANGKKITYTVTEDAVAGYTSTVDGYNVTNNHTPATVKVSGTKTWNDNNNQDGIRPSSITVNLLANGQQVASKKVSASDNWQYSFDNLAAYANGKKITYTVTEDAVAGYTSTVDG
;
A
#
# COMPACT_ATOMS: atom_id res chain seq x y z
N VAL A 1 60.57 -36.49 16.42
CA VAL A 1 59.83 -36.43 17.69
C VAL A 1 58.71 -35.44 17.50
N ASP A 2 57.50 -35.94 17.26
CA ASP A 2 56.26 -35.16 17.39
C ASP A 2 55.51 -35.81 18.55
N GLY A 3 55.41 -35.13 19.69
CA GLY A 3 54.90 -35.76 20.92
C GLY A 3 54.88 -34.90 22.19
N TYR A 4 55.23 -33.60 22.10
CA TYR A 4 55.20 -32.68 23.24
C TYR A 4 54.18 -31.54 23.11
N ASN A 5 53.37 -31.55 22.04
CA ASN A 5 52.38 -30.50 21.82
C ASN A 5 51.09 -30.83 22.57
N VAL A 6 50.68 -29.94 23.46
CA VAL A 6 49.36 -29.95 24.10
C VAL A 6 48.46 -28.98 23.35
N THR A 7 47.28 -29.44 22.96
CA THR A 7 46.30 -28.66 22.20
C THR A 7 44.96 -28.65 22.92
N ASN A 8 44.42 -27.47 23.16
CA ASN A 8 43.05 -27.26 23.63
C ASN A 8 42.19 -26.78 22.47
N ASN A 9 41.03 -27.41 22.29
CA ASN A 9 40.07 -27.04 21.27
C ASN A 9 38.84 -26.40 21.91
N HIS A 10 38.28 -25.39 21.26
CA HIS A 10 37.05 -24.72 21.65
C HIS A 10 36.25 -24.36 20.40
N THR A 11 34.95 -24.63 20.42
CA THR A 11 34.03 -24.25 19.35
C THR A 11 33.38 -22.91 19.71
N PRO A 12 33.60 -21.83 18.92
CA PRO A 12 32.99 -20.53 19.18
C PRO A 12 31.47 -20.59 19.23
N ALA A 13 30.87 -19.83 20.15
CA ALA A 13 29.43 -19.69 20.26
C ALA A 13 28.85 -18.91 19.06
N THR A 14 27.74 -19.41 18.53
CA THR A 14 27.01 -18.79 17.42
C THR A 14 25.59 -18.43 17.82
N VAL A 15 25.00 -17.48 17.09
CA VAL A 15 23.61 -17.06 17.22
C VAL A 15 22.92 -17.05 15.85
N LYS A 16 21.60 -16.93 15.88
CA LYS A 16 20.75 -16.77 14.72
C LYS A 16 19.97 -15.46 14.85
N VAL A 17 19.88 -14.73 13.74
CA VAL A 17 18.96 -13.60 13.60
C VAL A 17 17.91 -14.00 12.57
N SER A 18 16.64 -13.92 12.94
CA SER A 18 15.52 -14.17 12.02
C SER A 18 14.44 -13.14 12.21
N GLY A 19 13.77 -12.82 11.11
CA GLY A 19 12.74 -11.81 11.07
C GLY A 19 11.73 -12.09 9.97
N THR A 20 10.64 -11.33 10.03
CA THR A 20 9.57 -11.36 9.03
C THR A 20 9.42 -10.00 8.38
N LYS A 21 8.90 -10.01 7.15
CA LYS A 21 8.52 -8.82 6.39
C LYS A 21 7.00 -8.73 6.32
N THR A 22 6.46 -7.63 6.80
CA THR A 22 5.03 -7.29 6.73
C THR A 22 4.79 -6.16 5.74
N TRP A 23 3.72 -6.27 4.96
CA TRP A 23 3.25 -5.23 4.04
C TRP A 23 1.93 -4.65 4.53
N LYS A 24 1.88 -3.34 4.75
CA LYS A 24 0.68 -2.56 5.07
C LYS A 24 0.35 -1.66 3.87
N ASP A 25 -0.26 -2.25 2.84
CA ASP A 25 -0.50 -1.61 1.53
C ASP A 25 -1.84 -2.00 0.89
N ASN A 26 -2.81 -2.32 1.74
CA ASN A 26 -4.15 -2.79 1.36
C ASN A 26 -4.11 -3.94 0.35
N ASN A 27 -3.33 -4.99 0.65
CA ASN A 27 -3.15 -6.15 -0.22
C ASN A 27 -2.62 -5.76 -1.62
N ASN A 28 -1.63 -4.86 -1.66
CA ASN A 28 -1.03 -4.37 -2.91
C ASN A 28 -2.08 -3.75 -3.87
N GLN A 29 -3.04 -2.99 -3.35
CA GLN A 29 -4.13 -2.38 -4.14
C GLN A 29 -3.60 -1.62 -5.36
N ASP A 30 -2.54 -0.85 -5.17
CA ASP A 30 -1.93 0.00 -6.18
C ASP A 30 -0.94 -0.74 -7.08
N GLY A 31 -0.62 -2.01 -6.77
CA GLY A 31 0.25 -2.84 -7.59
C GLY A 31 1.73 -2.45 -7.54
N ILE A 32 2.14 -1.57 -6.61
CA ILE A 32 3.51 -1.06 -6.54
C ILE A 32 4.46 -1.89 -5.67
N ARG A 33 3.96 -2.93 -4.97
CA ARG A 33 4.80 -3.80 -4.14
C ARG A 33 5.88 -4.46 -5.02
N PRO A 34 7.17 -4.31 -4.69
CA PRO A 34 8.22 -4.96 -5.44
C PRO A 34 8.16 -6.48 -5.28
N SER A 35 8.74 -7.20 -6.23
CA SER A 35 8.87 -8.67 -6.16
C SER A 35 9.80 -9.15 -5.06
N SER A 36 10.69 -8.28 -4.57
CA SER A 36 11.64 -8.56 -3.50
C SER A 36 12.15 -7.29 -2.84
N ILE A 37 12.71 -7.46 -1.65
CA ILE A 37 13.46 -6.43 -0.90
C ILE A 37 14.87 -6.94 -0.59
N THR A 38 15.74 -6.04 -0.15
CA THR A 38 17.04 -6.39 0.42
C THR A 38 17.03 -6.04 1.91
N VAL A 39 17.25 -7.04 2.76
CA VAL A 39 17.45 -6.85 4.20
C VAL A 39 18.95 -6.96 4.50
N ASN A 40 19.49 -5.97 5.20
CA ASN A 40 20.88 -5.91 5.60
C ASN A 40 21.02 -6.30 7.07
N LEU A 41 22.01 -7.13 7.39
CA LEU A 41 22.40 -7.46 8.76
C LEU A 41 23.56 -6.56 9.18
N LEU A 42 23.42 -5.88 10.30
CA LEU A 42 24.47 -5.07 10.90
C LEU A 42 25.00 -5.75 12.15
N ALA A 43 26.32 -5.80 12.31
CA ALA A 43 27.02 -6.18 13.53
C ALA A 43 27.66 -4.93 14.13
N ASN A 44 27.25 -4.54 15.33
CA ASN A 44 27.70 -3.31 16.00
C ASN A 44 27.61 -2.06 15.10
N GLY A 45 26.55 -1.96 14.30
CA GLY A 45 26.30 -0.83 13.41
C GLY A 45 27.00 -0.90 12.03
N GLN A 46 27.81 -1.94 11.77
CA GLN A 46 28.42 -2.15 10.45
C GLN A 46 27.72 -3.26 9.68
N GLN A 47 27.38 -3.02 8.42
CA GLN A 47 26.77 -4.03 7.57
C GLN A 47 27.77 -5.18 7.32
N VAL A 48 27.35 -6.40 7.62
CA VAL A 48 28.18 -7.62 7.48
C VAL A 48 27.59 -8.64 6.52
N ALA A 49 26.29 -8.56 6.25
CA ALA A 49 25.61 -9.42 5.28
C ALA A 49 24.36 -8.72 4.73
N SER A 50 23.83 -9.25 3.64
CA SER A 50 22.50 -8.90 3.14
C SER A 50 21.80 -10.13 2.59
N LYS A 51 20.46 -10.06 2.51
CA LYS A 51 19.63 -11.13 1.97
C LYS A 51 18.51 -10.52 1.15
N LYS A 52 18.33 -11.05 -0.07
CA LYS A 52 17.14 -10.78 -0.87
C LYS A 52 15.98 -11.60 -0.33
N VAL A 53 14.85 -10.95 -0.07
CA VAL A 53 13.65 -11.59 0.51
C VAL A 53 12.47 -11.31 -0.41
N SER A 54 11.67 -12.34 -0.69
CA SER A 54 10.57 -12.28 -1.64
C SER A 54 9.36 -13.08 -1.15
N ALA A 55 8.31 -13.11 -1.98
CA ALA A 55 7.12 -13.92 -1.71
C ALA A 55 7.41 -15.43 -1.67
N SER A 56 8.39 -15.94 -2.43
CA SER A 56 8.75 -17.37 -2.39
C SER A 56 9.37 -17.78 -1.05
N ASP A 57 9.94 -16.82 -0.33
CA ASP A 57 10.47 -17.01 1.02
C ASP A 57 9.39 -16.85 2.09
N ASN A 58 8.11 -16.74 1.70
CA ASN A 58 7.01 -16.35 2.56
C ASN A 58 7.29 -15.06 3.35
N TRP A 59 8.05 -14.14 2.75
CA TRP A 59 8.49 -12.89 3.40
C TRP A 59 9.22 -13.12 4.73
N GLN A 60 9.95 -14.23 4.85
CA GLN A 60 10.73 -14.57 6.03
C GLN A 60 12.21 -14.62 5.69
N TYR A 61 13.06 -14.31 6.67
CA TYR A 61 14.50 -14.40 6.50
C TYR A 61 15.22 -14.83 7.77
N SER A 62 16.40 -15.40 7.57
CA SER A 62 17.34 -15.74 8.62
C SER A 62 18.77 -15.51 8.15
N PHE A 63 19.61 -15.15 9.13
CA PHE A 63 21.06 -15.16 9.10
C PHE A 63 21.51 -16.12 10.21
N ASP A 64 22.06 -17.25 9.79
CA ASP A 64 22.44 -18.36 10.68
C ASP A 64 23.96 -18.38 10.90
N ASN A 65 24.41 -19.11 11.93
CA ASN A 65 25.84 -19.28 12.26
C ASN A 65 26.62 -17.97 12.48
N LEU A 66 25.97 -16.95 13.01
CA LEU A 66 26.60 -15.65 13.30
C LEU A 66 27.44 -15.75 14.56
N ALA A 67 28.63 -15.15 14.60
CA ALA A 67 29.43 -15.12 15.82
C ALA A 67 28.65 -14.41 16.95
N ALA A 68 28.65 -14.98 18.15
CA ALA A 68 28.01 -14.34 19.31
C ALA A 68 28.88 -13.22 19.91
N TYR A 69 30.20 -13.31 19.72
CA TYR A 69 31.20 -12.42 20.32
C TYR A 69 32.26 -12.01 19.30
N ALA A 70 32.76 -10.78 19.44
CA ALA A 70 33.96 -10.28 18.78
C ALA A 70 34.89 -9.71 19.85
N ASN A 71 36.15 -10.14 19.88
CA ASN A 71 37.16 -9.69 20.84
C ASN A 71 36.67 -9.76 22.32
N GLY A 72 36.01 -10.87 22.68
CA GLY A 72 35.48 -11.10 24.03
C GLY A 72 34.22 -10.30 24.39
N LYS A 73 33.71 -9.45 23.50
CA LYS A 73 32.48 -8.66 23.71
C LYS A 73 31.32 -9.21 22.88
N LYS A 74 30.11 -9.20 23.45
CA LYS A 74 28.90 -9.65 22.74
C LYS A 74 28.64 -8.73 21.54
N ILE A 75 28.32 -9.32 20.39
CA ILE A 75 27.94 -8.55 19.20
C ILE A 75 26.47 -8.17 19.31
N THR A 76 26.17 -6.89 19.06
CA THR A 76 24.80 -6.42 18.87
C THR A 76 24.46 -6.52 17.40
N TYR A 77 23.49 -7.38 17.08
CA TYR A 77 22.95 -7.47 15.74
C TYR A 77 21.70 -6.61 15.59
N THR A 78 21.57 -5.93 14.45
CA THR A 78 20.36 -5.22 14.02
C THR A 78 20.14 -5.48 12.54
N VAL A 79 18.95 -5.11 12.04
CA VAL A 79 18.64 -5.20 10.61
C VAL A 79 18.20 -3.85 10.06
N THR A 80 18.49 -3.61 8.79
CA THR A 80 17.93 -2.50 8.02
C THR A 80 17.38 -3.02 6.68
N GLU A 81 16.59 -2.20 6.00
CA GLU A 81 16.10 -2.49 4.66
C GLU A 81 16.60 -1.42 3.69
N ASP A 82 16.97 -1.81 2.47
CA ASP A 82 17.16 -0.85 1.39
C ASP A 82 15.84 -0.12 1.10
N ALA A 83 15.93 1.16 0.72
CA ALA A 83 14.75 1.97 0.45
C ALA A 83 13.83 1.32 -0.61
N VAL A 84 12.55 1.18 -0.29
CA VAL A 84 11.53 0.69 -1.21
C VAL A 84 10.70 1.86 -1.70
N ALA A 85 10.72 2.12 -3.01
CA ALA A 85 10.01 3.24 -3.61
C ALA A 85 8.51 3.21 -3.29
N GLY A 86 7.95 4.33 -2.82
CA GLY A 86 6.53 4.46 -2.46
C GLY A 86 6.15 3.95 -1.07
N TYR A 87 7.11 3.48 -0.27
CA TYR A 87 6.87 2.93 1.07
C TYR A 87 7.68 3.65 2.15
N THR A 88 7.10 3.71 3.34
CA THR A 88 7.82 4.03 4.58
C THR A 88 8.11 2.74 5.33
N SER A 89 9.39 2.51 5.66
CA SER A 89 9.86 1.30 6.34
C SER A 89 10.05 1.53 7.84
N THR A 90 9.66 0.56 8.67
CA THR A 90 9.95 0.51 10.11
C THR A 90 10.51 -0.86 10.49
N VAL A 91 11.42 -0.87 11.47
CA VAL A 91 12.02 -2.09 12.03
C VAL A 91 11.68 -2.19 13.50
N ASP A 92 11.08 -3.31 13.91
CA ASP A 92 10.81 -3.66 15.31
C ASP A 92 11.53 -4.97 15.66
N GLY A 93 12.60 -4.84 16.45
CA GLY A 93 13.58 -5.90 16.67
C GLY A 93 14.23 -6.32 15.36
N TYR A 94 13.76 -7.43 14.77
CA TYR A 94 14.18 -7.94 13.47
C TYR A 94 13.03 -8.03 12.46
N ASN A 95 11.83 -7.56 12.80
CA ASN A 95 10.71 -7.56 11.87
C ASN A 95 10.67 -6.24 11.10
N VAL A 96 10.53 -6.32 9.78
CA VAL A 96 10.44 -5.15 8.90
C VAL A 96 8.98 -4.97 8.50
N THR A 97 8.46 -3.76 8.61
CA THR A 97 7.12 -3.39 8.10
C THR A 97 7.25 -2.28 7.09
N ASN A 98 6.72 -2.49 5.89
CA ASN A 98 6.55 -1.40 4.91
C ASN A 98 5.10 -0.96 4.84
N ASN A 99 4.90 0.34 4.99
CA ASN A 99 3.60 0.98 4.90
C ASN A 99 3.49 1.82 3.63
N HIS A 100 2.39 1.63 2.90
CA HIS A 100 1.99 2.45 1.77
C HIS A 100 0.51 2.80 1.93
N THR A 101 0.20 4.09 1.85
CA THR A 101 -1.18 4.58 1.81
C THR A 101 -1.63 4.56 0.35
N PRO A 102 -2.65 3.75 -0.02
CA PRO A 102 -3.11 3.67 -1.40
C PRO A 102 -3.59 5.01 -1.94
N ALA A 103 -3.35 5.24 -3.23
CA ALA A 103 -3.76 6.46 -3.91
C ALA A 103 -5.28 6.56 -4.02
N THR A 104 -5.79 7.76 -3.82
CA THR A 104 -7.21 8.09 -3.98
C THR A 104 -7.43 9.16 -5.04
N VAL A 105 -8.64 9.19 -5.59
CA VAL A 105 -9.13 10.20 -6.52
C VAL A 105 -10.46 10.76 -6.04
N LYS A 106 -10.86 11.88 -6.65
CA LYS A 106 -12.15 12.53 -6.46
C LYS A 106 -12.86 12.60 -7.80
N VAL A 107 -14.16 12.30 -7.79
CA VAL A 107 -15.06 12.54 -8.93
C VAL A 107 -16.09 13.57 -8.49
N SER A 108 -16.15 14.70 -9.18
CA SER A 108 -17.11 15.76 -8.87
C SER A 108 -17.64 16.39 -10.14
N GLY A 109 -18.85 16.94 -10.05
CA GLY A 109 -19.51 17.61 -11.15
C GLY A 109 -20.67 18.47 -10.69
N THR A 110 -21.35 19.06 -11.66
CA THR A 110 -22.52 19.92 -11.45
C THR A 110 -23.65 19.49 -12.37
N LYS A 111 -24.89 19.54 -11.88
CA LYS A 111 -26.08 19.40 -12.70
C LYS A 111 -26.49 20.77 -13.24
N THR A 112 -26.55 20.88 -14.56
CA THR A 112 -27.11 22.04 -15.27
C THR A 112 -28.50 21.71 -15.78
N TRP A 113 -29.42 22.66 -15.66
CA TRP A 113 -30.78 22.56 -16.15
C TRP A 113 -30.97 23.51 -17.33
N ASN A 114 -31.19 22.97 -18.53
CA ASN A 114 -31.52 23.72 -19.74
C ASN A 114 -33.03 23.67 -19.99
N ASP A 115 -33.82 24.33 -19.13
CA ASP A 115 -35.29 24.22 -19.09
C ASP A 115 -35.99 25.59 -18.93
N ASN A 116 -35.37 26.65 -19.46
CA ASN A 116 -35.87 28.03 -19.38
C ASN A 116 -36.23 28.45 -17.94
N ASN A 117 -35.35 28.15 -16.99
CA ASN A 117 -35.55 28.43 -15.57
C ASN A 117 -36.82 27.77 -15.01
N ASN A 118 -37.02 26.49 -15.34
CA ASN A 118 -38.18 25.69 -14.90
C ASN A 118 -39.54 26.29 -15.31
N GLN A 119 -39.66 26.82 -16.54
CA GLN A 119 -40.87 27.47 -17.03
C GLN A 119 -42.13 26.60 -16.88
N ASP A 120 -42.00 25.29 -17.16
CA ASP A 120 -43.11 24.34 -17.11
C ASP A 120 -43.36 23.78 -15.71
N GLY A 121 -42.51 24.11 -14.73
CA GLY A 121 -42.67 23.66 -13.34
C GLY A 121 -42.40 22.17 -13.08
N ILE A 122 -41.86 21.43 -14.07
CA ILE A 122 -41.65 19.98 -13.99
C ILE A 122 -40.30 19.56 -13.41
N ARG A 123 -39.39 20.52 -13.13
CA ARG A 123 -38.08 20.21 -12.56
C ARG A 123 -38.25 19.51 -11.20
N PRO A 124 -37.68 18.31 -11.01
CA PRO A 124 -37.79 17.62 -9.73
C PRO A 124 -37.04 18.38 -8.63
N SER A 125 -37.42 18.13 -7.38
CA SER A 125 -36.71 18.70 -6.22
C SER A 125 -35.30 18.13 -6.05
N SER A 126 -35.00 16.99 -6.68
CA SER A 126 -33.70 16.33 -6.64
C SER A 126 -33.54 15.33 -7.78
N ILE A 127 -32.29 14.99 -8.09
CA ILE A 127 -31.90 13.88 -8.96
C ILE A 127 -31.07 12.85 -8.19
N THR A 128 -30.86 11.68 -8.77
CA THR A 128 -29.87 10.70 -8.30
C THR A 128 -28.74 10.61 -9.31
N VAL A 129 -27.53 10.91 -8.88
CA VAL A 129 -26.30 10.69 -9.65
C VAL A 129 -25.63 9.41 -9.17
N ASN A 130 -25.38 8.49 -10.08
CA ASN A 130 -24.72 7.21 -9.81
C ASN A 130 -23.25 7.28 -10.21
N LEU A 131 -22.36 6.78 -9.35
CA LEU A 131 -20.95 6.61 -9.65
C LEU A 131 -20.72 5.18 -10.11
N LEU A 132 -20.09 5.03 -11.27
CA LEU A 132 -19.69 3.74 -11.82
C LEU A 132 -18.17 3.60 -11.73
N ALA A 133 -17.68 2.46 -11.23
CA ALA A 133 -16.29 2.03 -11.28
C ALA A 133 -16.17 0.88 -12.28
N ASN A 134 -15.39 1.06 -13.34
CA ASN A 134 -15.25 0.08 -14.43
C ASN A 134 -16.60 -0.41 -14.97
N GLY A 135 -17.55 0.52 -15.13
CA GLY A 135 -18.91 0.24 -15.63
C GLY A 135 -19.88 -0.37 -14.62
N GLN A 136 -19.46 -0.62 -13.37
CA GLN A 136 -20.34 -1.13 -12.30
C GLN A 136 -20.69 -0.01 -11.33
N GLN A 137 -21.98 0.15 -11.02
CA GLN A 137 -22.42 1.13 -10.03
C GLN A 137 -21.89 0.77 -8.64
N VAL A 138 -21.19 1.71 -7.99
CA VAL A 138 -20.57 1.53 -6.68
C VAL A 138 -21.10 2.49 -5.62
N ALA A 139 -21.69 3.61 -6.03
CA ALA A 139 -22.31 4.57 -5.14
C ALA A 139 -23.38 5.36 -5.88
N SER A 140 -24.24 6.04 -5.11
CA SER A 140 -25.21 7.00 -5.63
C SER A 140 -25.31 8.18 -4.67
N LYS A 141 -25.63 9.36 -5.20
CA LYS A 141 -25.84 10.57 -4.41
C LYS A 141 -27.10 11.28 -4.89
N LYS A 142 -27.97 11.63 -3.94
CA LYS A 142 -29.10 12.52 -4.20
C LYS A 142 -28.56 13.95 -4.25
N VAL A 143 -28.91 14.68 -5.31
CA VAL A 143 -28.44 16.05 -5.56
C VAL A 143 -29.64 16.95 -5.74
N SER A 144 -29.63 18.12 -5.10
CA SER A 144 -30.75 19.04 -5.09
C SER A 144 -30.31 20.51 -5.17
N ALA A 145 -31.28 21.42 -5.16
CA ALA A 145 -31.01 22.85 -5.12
C ALA A 145 -30.26 23.30 -3.86
N SER A 146 -30.46 22.64 -2.69
CA SER A 146 -29.72 22.98 -1.47
C SER A 146 -28.23 22.65 -1.58
N ASP A 147 -27.86 21.71 -2.46
CA ASP A 147 -26.47 21.37 -2.77
C ASP A 147 -25.88 22.27 -3.86
N ASN A 148 -26.60 23.32 -4.26
CA ASN A 148 -26.33 24.13 -5.45
C ASN A 148 -26.18 23.28 -6.72
N TRP A 149 -26.88 22.14 -6.79
CA TRP A 149 -26.77 21.15 -7.86
C TRP A 149 -25.34 20.61 -8.07
N GLN A 150 -24.50 20.61 -7.03
CA GLN A 150 -23.14 20.09 -7.10
C GLN A 150 -23.04 18.73 -6.39
N TYR A 151 -22.15 17.87 -6.87
CA TYR A 151 -21.86 16.60 -6.23
C TYR A 151 -20.37 16.28 -6.23
N SER A 152 -19.97 15.50 -5.23
CA SER A 152 -18.65 14.91 -5.12
C SER A 152 -18.75 13.50 -4.53
N PHE A 153 -17.87 12.65 -5.04
CA PHE A 153 -17.49 11.36 -4.50
C PHE A 153 -15.99 11.44 -4.20
N ASP A 154 -15.65 11.49 -2.92
CA ASP A 154 -14.30 11.72 -2.42
C ASP A 154 -13.67 10.40 -1.94
N ASN A 155 -12.34 10.37 -1.81
CA ASN A 155 -11.57 9.22 -1.31
C ASN A 155 -11.81 7.91 -2.07
N LEU A 156 -12.05 8.00 -3.38
CA LEU A 156 -12.23 6.83 -4.24
C LEU A 156 -10.88 6.17 -4.51
N ALA A 157 -10.79 4.85 -4.46
CA ALA A 157 -9.55 4.15 -4.80
C ALA A 157 -9.10 4.48 -6.24
N ALA A 158 -7.84 4.86 -6.43
CA ALA A 158 -7.33 5.14 -7.78
C ALA A 158 -7.09 3.84 -8.59
N TYR A 159 -6.76 2.76 -7.88
CA TYR A 159 -6.39 1.46 -8.44
C TYR A 159 -7.16 0.33 -7.76
N ALA A 160 -7.39 -0.75 -8.49
CA ALA A 160 -7.82 -2.03 -7.97
C ALA A 160 -6.92 -3.12 -8.57
N ASN A 161 -6.27 -3.91 -7.70
CA ASN A 161 -5.34 -4.97 -8.11
C ASN A 161 -4.26 -4.48 -9.09
N GLY A 162 -3.69 -3.30 -8.84
CA GLY A 162 -2.67 -2.67 -9.67
C GLY A 162 -3.16 -2.07 -11.00
N LYS A 163 -4.47 -2.08 -11.27
CA LYS A 163 -5.05 -1.48 -12.48
C LYS A 163 -5.83 -0.23 -12.13
N LYS A 164 -5.62 0.83 -12.91
CA LYS A 164 -6.34 2.10 -12.72
C LYS A 164 -7.84 1.89 -12.88
N ILE A 165 -8.63 2.40 -11.94
CA ILE A 165 -10.09 2.36 -12.01
C ILE A 165 -10.56 3.46 -12.96
N THR A 166 -11.44 3.11 -13.88
CA THR A 166 -12.14 4.10 -14.73
C THR A 166 -13.44 4.47 -14.04
N TYR A 167 -13.54 5.72 -13.59
CA TYR A 167 -14.76 6.25 -13.01
C TYR A 167 -15.57 7.02 -14.04
N THR A 168 -16.87 6.79 -14.04
CA THR A 168 -17.86 7.52 -14.85
C THR A 168 -19.09 7.79 -13.98
N VAL A 169 -19.99 8.66 -14.45
CA VAL A 169 -21.26 8.93 -13.76
C VAL A 169 -22.43 8.69 -14.70
N THR A 170 -23.56 8.30 -14.12
CA THR A 170 -24.86 8.31 -14.80
C THR A 170 -25.90 9.02 -13.94
N GLU A 171 -27.02 9.38 -14.54
CA GLU A 171 -28.17 9.95 -13.85
C GLU A 171 -29.36 9.00 -14.00
N ASP A 172 -30.11 8.79 -12.93
CA ASP A 172 -31.41 8.12 -13.05
C ASP A 172 -32.33 8.92 -13.99
N ALA A 173 -33.16 8.24 -14.77
CA ALA A 173 -34.04 8.91 -15.72
C ALA A 173 -34.94 9.95 -15.01
N VAL A 174 -34.89 11.19 -15.48
CA VAL A 174 -35.75 12.27 -15.00
C VAL A 174 -36.92 12.41 -15.98
N ALA A 175 -38.15 12.20 -15.49
CA ALA A 175 -39.34 12.27 -16.33
C ALA A 175 -39.47 13.63 -17.02
N GLY A 176 -39.66 13.63 -18.34
CA GLY A 176 -39.77 14.85 -19.16
C GLY A 176 -38.44 15.46 -19.61
N TYR A 177 -37.30 14.84 -19.27
CA TYR A 177 -35.96 15.32 -19.64
C TYR A 177 -35.17 14.27 -20.40
N THR A 178 -34.29 14.73 -21.29
CA THR A 178 -33.21 13.94 -21.88
C THR A 178 -31.89 14.34 -21.24
N SER A 179 -31.09 13.36 -20.80
CA SER A 179 -29.82 13.62 -20.11
C SER A 179 -28.62 13.36 -21.00
N THR A 180 -27.62 14.23 -20.90
CA THR A 180 -26.26 14.02 -21.41
C THR A 180 -25.27 14.11 -20.25
N VAL A 181 -24.20 13.32 -20.31
CA VAL A 181 -23.08 13.39 -19.36
C VAL A 181 -21.85 13.75 -20.16
N ASP A 182 -21.32 14.94 -19.91
CA ASP A 182 -20.08 15.42 -20.53
C ASP A 182 -18.95 15.29 -19.50
N GLY A 183 -17.95 14.45 -19.78
CA GLY A 183 -16.84 14.17 -18.84
C GLY A 183 -15.84 13.16 -19.36
#